data_AF-A0A957L548-F1
#
_entry.id   AF-A0A957L548-F1
#
_cell.length_a   1.000
_cell.length_b   1.000
_cell.length_c   1.000
_cell.angle_alpha   90.00
_cell.angle_beta   90.00
_cell.angle_gamma   90.00
#
_symmetry.space_group_name_H-M   'P 1'
#
loop_
_entity.id
_entity.type
_entity.pdbx_description
1 polymer ?
#
loop_
_entity_poly.entity_id
_entity_poly.type
_entity_poly.pdbx_seq_one_letter_code
_entity_poly.pdbx_strand_id
1 'polypeptide(L)'
;MTKTAISVSLGSSKRDKKTVLNLLGEDVILERRGTDGDVDRAAALFKELDGKVDALGFGGMDLWLHASDDKLYPIRAAHKIVAGVKQTPLVDGHGLKKTLEASVVDALVENLGE
;
A
#
# COMPACT_ATOMS: atom_id res chain seq x y z
N MET A 1 -12.41 5.33 -18.39
CA MET A 1 -12.27 6.63 -17.67
C MET A 1 -11.00 6.49 -16.83
N THR A 2 -10.01 7.37 -16.97
CA THR A 2 -8.70 7.11 -16.34
C THR A 2 -8.80 7.09 -14.82
N LYS A 3 -8.32 6.01 -14.20
CA LYS A 3 -8.28 5.81 -12.75
C LYS A 3 -6.94 6.22 -12.18
N THR A 4 -6.91 6.66 -10.92
CA THR A 4 -5.68 7.06 -10.23
C THR A 4 -5.54 6.34 -8.89
N ALA A 5 -4.43 5.64 -8.70
CA ALA A 5 -4.05 5.01 -7.44
C ALA A 5 -2.71 5.56 -6.96
N ILE A 6 -2.65 6.02 -5.71
CA ILE A 6 -1.42 6.60 -5.14
C ILE A 6 -1.03 5.85 -3.87
N SER A 7 0.18 5.32 -3.84
CA SER A 7 0.83 4.82 -2.63
C SER A 7 1.63 5.92 -1.95
N VAL A 8 1.20 6.32 -0.75
CA VAL A 8 1.98 7.18 0.14
C VAL A 8 2.86 6.28 1.00
N SER A 9 4.16 6.55 1.02
CA SER A 9 5.15 5.68 1.65
C SER A 9 6.05 6.42 2.61
N LEU A 10 6.29 5.84 3.80
CA LEU A 10 7.31 6.34 4.73
C LEU A 10 8.75 6.15 4.22
N GLY A 11 8.93 5.37 3.15
CA GLY A 11 10.25 5.19 2.53
C GLY A 11 10.72 6.42 1.76
N SER A 12 11.95 6.35 1.25
CA SER A 12 12.56 7.50 0.56
C SER A 12 11.79 7.94 -0.69
N SER A 13 11.75 9.26 -0.90
CA SER A 13 11.25 9.92 -2.11
C SER A 13 12.12 9.65 -3.35
N LYS A 14 13.37 9.20 -3.18
CA LYS A 14 14.24 8.81 -4.30
C LYS A 14 13.70 7.65 -5.14
N ARG A 15 12.75 6.88 -4.59
CA ARG A 15 12.07 5.77 -5.29
C ARG A 15 10.69 6.18 -5.81
N ASP A 16 10.40 7.47 -5.86
CA ASP A 16 9.13 7.95 -6.35
C ASP A 16 9.04 7.68 -7.84
N LYS A 17 7.89 7.16 -8.25
CA LYS A 17 7.66 6.70 -9.60
C LYS A 17 6.20 6.89 -9.94
N LYS A 18 5.98 7.27 -11.20
CA LYS A 18 4.66 7.34 -11.81
C LYS A 18 4.67 6.50 -13.07
N THR A 19 3.63 5.71 -13.26
CA THR A 19 3.43 4.92 -14.47
C THR A 19 1.95 4.91 -14.82
N VAL A 20 1.65 4.62 -16.08
CA VAL A 20 0.30 4.26 -16.52
C VAL A 20 0.33 2.80 -16.89
N LEU A 21 -0.66 2.04 -16.47
CA LEU A 21 -0.84 0.65 -16.89
C LEU A 21 -2.31 0.40 -17.22
N ASN A 22 -2.57 -0.49 -18.17
CA ASN A 22 -3.92 -0.93 -18.47
C ASN A 22 -4.26 -2.14 -17.60
N LEU A 23 -5.31 -2.02 -16.77
CA LEU A 23 -5.80 -3.08 -15.91
C LEU A 23 -7.27 -3.31 -16.21
N LEU A 24 -7.61 -4.56 -16.59
CA LEU A 24 -8.98 -4.97 -16.88
C LEU A 24 -9.68 -4.06 -17.92
N GLY A 25 -8.93 -3.52 -18.89
CA GLY A 25 -9.44 -2.62 -19.93
C GLY A 25 -9.50 -1.14 -19.53
N GLU A 26 -9.10 -0.77 -18.31
CA GLU A 26 -9.05 0.62 -17.86
C GLU A 26 -7.60 1.10 -17.67
N ASP A 27 -7.32 2.33 -18.10
CA ASP A 27 -6.02 2.95 -17.83
C ASP A 27 -5.96 3.43 -16.38
N VAL A 28 -4.96 2.93 -15.65
CA VAL A 28 -4.69 3.27 -14.26
C VAL A 28 -3.37 4.01 -14.17
N ILE A 29 -3.42 5.25 -13.71
CA ILE A 29 -2.26 6.01 -13.25
C ILE A 29 -1.88 5.47 -11.88
N LEU A 30 -0.70 4.86 -11.78
CA LEU A 30 -0.14 4.36 -10.54
C LEU A 30 1.05 5.22 -10.13
N GLU A 31 1.01 5.74 -8.92
CA GLU A 31 2.05 6.60 -8.37
C GLU A 31 2.50 6.12 -7.00
N ARG A 32 3.80 6.21 -6.72
CA ARG A 32 4.36 6.07 -5.37
C ARG A 32 5.01 7.40 -4.97
N ARG A 33 4.66 7.89 -3.79
CA ARG A 33 5.20 9.11 -3.17
C ARG A 33 5.83 8.80 -1.81
N GLY A 34 7.12 9.05 -1.67
CA GLY A 34 7.89 8.85 -0.45
C GLY A 34 7.88 10.09 0.43
N THR A 35 7.90 9.89 1.74
CA THR A 35 7.96 10.97 2.73
C THR A 35 9.27 11.01 3.51
N ASP A 36 10.24 10.17 3.15
CA ASP A 36 11.59 10.16 3.74
C ASP A 36 11.58 9.98 5.29
N GLY A 37 10.64 9.18 5.79
CA GLY A 37 10.44 8.90 7.21
C GLY A 37 9.60 9.95 7.94
N ASP A 38 9.21 11.04 7.28
CA ASP A 38 8.35 12.07 7.87
C ASP A 38 6.90 11.57 7.94
N VAL A 39 6.45 11.33 9.18
CA VAL A 39 5.13 10.81 9.52
C VAL A 39 4.05 11.88 9.37
N ASP A 40 4.35 13.12 9.74
CA ASP A 40 3.39 14.23 9.66
C ASP A 40 3.13 14.60 8.21
N ARG A 41 4.18 14.59 7.38
CA ARG A 41 4.05 14.75 5.93
C ARG A 41 3.24 13.62 5.30
N ALA A 42 3.40 12.38 5.75
CA ALA A 42 2.58 11.27 5.28
C ALA A 42 1.10 11.47 5.63
N ALA A 43 0.80 11.81 6.87
CA ALA A 43 -0.57 12.07 7.33
C ALA A 43 -1.22 13.24 6.57
N ALA A 44 -0.47 14.32 6.34
CA ALA A 44 -0.92 15.47 5.55
C ALA A 44 -1.23 15.06 4.11
N LEU A 45 -0.36 14.28 3.47
CA LEU A 45 -0.55 13.83 2.09
C LEU A 45 -1.74 12.87 1.96
N PHE A 46 -1.93 11.94 2.89
CA PHE A 46 -3.11 11.08 2.94
C PHE A 46 -4.40 11.91 3.02
N LYS A 47 -4.44 12.91 3.90
CA LYS A 47 -5.60 13.81 4.04
C LYS A 47 -5.82 14.67 2.79
N GLU A 48 -4.74 15.11 2.13
CA GLU A 48 -4.81 15.90 0.91
C GLU A 48 -5.42 15.12 -0.25
N LEU A 49 -5.08 13.83 -0.36
CA LEU A 49 -5.48 12.95 -1.45
C LEU A 49 -6.86 12.30 -1.24
N ASP A 50 -7.35 12.25 -0.01
CA ASP A 50 -8.66 11.70 0.31
C ASP A 50 -9.78 12.40 -0.49
N GLY A 51 -10.59 11.61 -1.19
CA GLY A 51 -11.65 12.08 -2.08
C GLY A 51 -11.18 12.58 -3.47
N LYS A 52 -9.86 12.60 -3.75
CA LYS A 52 -9.31 13.07 -5.04
C LYS A 52 -8.75 11.96 -5.92
N VAL A 53 -8.52 10.77 -5.36
CA VAL A 53 -8.00 9.60 -6.08
C VAL A 53 -8.89 8.39 -5.84
N ASP A 54 -8.86 7.43 -6.76
CA ASP A 54 -9.72 6.25 -6.71
C ASP A 54 -9.25 5.24 -5.65
N ALA A 55 -7.96 5.20 -5.33
CA ALA A 55 -7.40 4.34 -4.29
C ALA A 55 -6.13 4.91 -3.66
N LEU A 56 -5.96 4.65 -2.37
CA LEU A 56 -4.76 4.95 -1.60
C LEU A 56 -4.07 3.67 -1.14
N GLY A 57 -2.75 3.68 -1.23
CA GLY A 57 -1.88 2.65 -0.66
C GLY A 57 -1.04 3.21 0.48
N PHE A 58 -0.88 2.46 1.57
CA PHE A 58 0.12 2.75 2.60
C PHE A 58 1.36 1.88 2.38
N GLY A 59 2.47 2.50 2.00
CA GLY A 59 3.76 1.84 1.85
C GLY A 59 4.68 2.04 3.07
N GLY A 60 5.34 0.97 3.51
CA GLY A 60 6.35 1.03 4.58
C GLY A 60 5.78 0.85 6.00
N MET A 61 4.48 0.56 6.12
CA MET A 61 3.84 0.07 7.35
C MET A 61 2.55 -0.67 7.00
N ASP A 62 2.25 -1.74 7.74
CA ASP A 62 0.96 -2.44 7.65
C ASP A 62 -0.07 -1.73 8.55
N LEU A 63 -1.34 -1.72 8.15
CA LEU A 63 -2.46 -1.28 8.99
C LEU A 63 -2.80 -2.33 10.05
N TRP A 64 -2.65 -3.60 9.68
CA TRP A 64 -2.98 -4.74 10.51
C TRP A 64 -1.85 -5.75 10.55
N LEU A 65 -1.58 -6.30 11.73
CA LEU A 65 -0.76 -7.50 11.89
C LEU A 65 -1.68 -8.72 11.88
N HIS A 66 -1.40 -9.67 10.99
CA HIS A 66 -2.12 -10.93 10.88
C HIS A 66 -1.43 -12.00 11.72
N ALA A 67 -2.14 -12.55 12.71
CA ALA A 67 -1.65 -13.62 13.58
C ALA A 67 -2.03 -15.01 13.04
N SER A 68 -1.43 -16.05 13.63
CA SER A 68 -1.58 -17.45 13.20
C SER A 68 -3.00 -18.02 13.37
N ASP A 69 -3.83 -17.39 14.19
CA ASP A 69 -5.24 -17.74 14.46
C ASP A 69 -6.23 -16.95 13.58
N ASP A 70 -5.77 -16.47 12.41
CA ASP A 70 -6.49 -15.55 11.50
C ASP A 70 -6.93 -14.23 12.15
N LYS A 71 -6.40 -13.91 13.33
CA LYS A 71 -6.76 -12.70 14.05
C LYS A 71 -5.98 -11.49 13.53
N LEU A 72 -6.70 -10.40 13.32
CA LEU A 72 -6.14 -9.12 12.90
C LEU A 72 -5.96 -8.19 14.10
N TYR A 73 -4.73 -7.72 14.28
CA TYR A 73 -4.36 -6.76 15.32
C TYR A 73 -4.04 -5.40 14.69
N PRO A 74 -4.75 -4.32 15.06
CA PRO A 74 -4.52 -3.01 14.46
C PRO A 74 -3.16 -2.44 14.90
N ILE A 75 -2.36 -2.00 13.93
CA ILE A 75 -1.15 -1.23 14.20
C ILE A 75 -1.57 0.21 14.46
N ARG A 76 -1.77 0.55 15.74
CA ARG A 76 -2.32 1.86 16.16
C ARG A 76 -1.55 3.05 15.59
N ALA A 77 -0.23 2.94 15.45
CA ALA A 77 0.59 3.97 14.83
C ALA A 77 0.19 4.22 13.37
N ALA A 78 0.03 3.17 12.58
CA ALA A 78 -0.42 3.25 11.19
C ALA A 78 -1.79 3.91 11.08
N HIS A 79 -2.74 3.48 11.92
CA HIS A 79 -4.09 4.03 11.96
C HIS A 79 -4.14 5.51 12.34
N LYS A 80 -3.22 6.02 13.16
CA LYS A 80 -3.11 7.45 13.48
C LYS A 80 -2.72 8.27 12.25
N ILE A 81 -1.78 7.77 11.45
CA ILE A 81 -1.29 8.46 10.24
C ILE A 81 -2.42 8.62 9.22
N VAL A 82 -3.20 7.56 9.03
CA VAL A 82 -4.27 7.53 8.03
C VAL A 82 -5.63 7.98 8.58
N ALA A 83 -5.70 8.44 9.82
CA ALA A 83 -6.95 8.81 10.49
C ALA A 83 -7.73 9.92 9.75
N GLY A 84 -7.06 10.71 8.91
CA GLY A 84 -7.64 11.74 8.06
C GLY A 84 -8.32 11.24 6.79
N VAL A 85 -8.12 9.98 6.39
CA VAL A 85 -8.75 9.37 5.21
C VAL A 85 -10.16 8.91 5.55
N LYS A 86 -11.17 9.37 4.82
CA LYS A 86 -12.59 9.10 5.07
C LYS A 86 -13.36 8.63 3.84
N GLN A 87 -12.93 9.01 2.65
CA GLN A 87 -13.69 8.81 1.41
C GLN A 87 -13.02 7.79 0.48
N THR A 88 -11.71 7.93 0.29
CA THR A 88 -10.97 7.09 -0.65
C THR A 88 -10.64 5.73 -0.02
N PRO A 89 -10.88 4.61 -0.71
CA PRO A 89 -10.44 3.30 -0.27
C PRO A 89 -8.93 3.27 0.00
N LEU A 90 -8.55 2.76 1.19
CA LEU A 90 -7.17 2.69 1.64
C LEU A 90 -6.78 1.23 1.89
N VAL A 91 -5.63 0.83 1.34
CA VAL A 91 -5.06 -0.51 1.49
C VAL A 91 -3.56 -0.43 1.79
N ASP A 92 -2.98 -1.53 2.27
CA ASP A 92 -1.55 -1.67 2.59
C ASP A 92 -0.90 -2.90 1.90
N GLY A 93 -1.67 -3.65 1.12
CA GLY A 93 -1.21 -4.85 0.42
C GLY A 93 -1.24 -6.13 1.26
N HIS A 94 -1.75 -6.12 2.50
CA HIS A 94 -1.77 -7.30 3.38
C HIS A 94 -2.43 -8.53 2.74
N GLY A 95 -3.49 -8.35 1.94
CA GLY A 95 -4.17 -9.46 1.26
C GLY A 95 -3.28 -10.14 0.22
N LEU A 96 -2.61 -9.35 -0.61
CA LEU A 96 -1.68 -9.89 -1.62
C LEU A 96 -0.50 -10.60 -0.94
N LYS A 97 0.03 -10.01 0.13
CA LYS A 97 1.07 -10.61 0.97
C LYS A 97 0.64 -11.97 1.51
N LYS A 98 -0.54 -12.06 2.14
CA LYS A 98 -1.10 -13.32 2.68
C LYS A 98 -1.23 -14.40 1.60
N THR A 99 -1.65 -14.03 0.39
CA THR A 99 -1.81 -14.99 -0.71
C THR A 99 -0.48 -15.44 -1.29
N LEU A 100 0.44 -14.50 -1.55
CA LEU A 100 1.69 -14.81 -2.26
C LEU A 100 2.74 -15.43 -1.35
N GLU A 101 2.90 -14.95 -0.11
CA GLU A 101 3.96 -15.42 0.80
C GLU A 101 3.88 -16.93 1.06
N ALA A 102 2.67 -17.48 1.15
CA ALA A 102 2.47 -18.92 1.32
C ALA A 102 3.05 -19.72 0.14
N SER A 103 2.88 -19.23 -1.09
CA SER A 103 3.40 -19.88 -2.30
C SER A 103 4.89 -19.63 -2.56
N VAL A 104 5.49 -18.60 -1.95
CA VAL A 104 6.89 -18.25 -2.21
C VAL A 104 7.81 -19.38 -1.76
N VAL A 105 7.53 -20.03 -0.62
CA VAL A 105 8.38 -21.12 -0.13
C VAL A 105 8.41 -22.29 -1.11
N ASP A 106 7.24 -22.74 -1.57
CA ASP A 106 7.13 -23.83 -2.55
C ASP A 106 7.81 -23.46 -3.87
N ALA A 107 7.59 -22.24 -4.36
CA ALA A 107 8.22 -21.75 -5.58
C ALA A 107 9.74 -21.67 -5.45
N LEU A 108 10.29 -21.27 -4.30
CA LEU A 108 11.73 -21.24 -4.06
C LEU A 108 12.32 -22.65 -4.06
N VAL A 109 11.66 -23.63 -3.43
CA VAL A 109 12.11 -25.03 -3.44
C VAL A 109 12.10 -25.59 -4.86
N GLU A 110 11.02 -25.38 -5.61
CA GLU A 110 10.89 -25.90 -6.97
C GLU A 110 11.92 -25.31 -7.95
N ASN A 111 12.24 -24.02 -7.81
CA ASN A 111 13.05 -23.30 -8.80
C ASN A 111 14.53 -23.13 -8.40
N LEU A 112 14.85 -23.22 -7.10
CA LEU A 112 16.19 -22.96 -6.56
C LEU A 112 16.68 -24.04 -5.60
N GLY A 113 15.86 -25.03 -5.24
CA GLY A 113 16.28 -26.16 -4.41
C GLY A 113 17.17 -27.12 -5.19
N GLU A 114 18.46 -27.15 -4.85
CA GLU A 114 19.31 -28.32 -5.09
C GLU A 114 18.97 -29.46 -4.11
#